data_AF-A0A1G2EDE6-F1
#
_entry.id   AF-A0A1G2EDE6-F1
#
_cell.length_a   1.000
_cell.length_b   1.000
_cell.length_c   1.000
_cell.angle_alpha   90.00
_cell.angle_beta   90.00
_cell.angle_gamma   90.00
#
_symmetry.space_group_name_H-M   'P 1'
#
loop_
_entity.id
_entity.type
_entity.pdbx_description
1 polymer ?
#
loop_
_entity_poly.entity_id
_entity_poly.type
_entity_poly.pdbx_seq_one_letter_code
_entity_poly.pdbx_strand_id
1 'polypeptide(L)'
;MKKDKDFDILVDKILFGYEQFCLNKILHEKVTHPYYSSFKGVWDRILISLEIGFWLELAKTFEKPNENFNKTLSIYYLPNICFKGYIRKIDKIRKLRNKAISHNDLRTLRNWQKFLAKLGLKRDDAEKIFERTIEVLDKFCTTYIDSNKSLKLRFDTIKSDIQISTEHFIKYSDRNAPIE
;
A
#
# COMPACT_ATOMS: atom_id res chain seq x y z
N MET A 1 2.77 2.45 -27.57
CA MET A 1 3.74 3.46 -27.08
C MET A 1 3.21 4.36 -25.97
N LYS A 2 2.13 5.16 -26.13
CA LYS A 2 1.66 6.04 -25.03
C LYS A 2 0.89 5.30 -23.91
N LYS A 3 0.11 4.28 -24.28
CA LYS A 3 -0.70 3.46 -23.35
C LYS A 3 0.16 2.57 -22.43
N ASP A 4 1.27 2.04 -22.95
CA ASP A 4 2.17 1.16 -22.19
C ASP A 4 2.86 1.94 -21.06
N LYS A 5 3.31 3.17 -21.35
CA LYS A 5 3.92 4.06 -20.37
C LYS A 5 2.94 4.50 -19.28
N ASP A 6 1.71 4.85 -19.63
CA ASP A 6 0.68 5.24 -18.64
C ASP A 6 0.28 4.06 -17.75
N PHE A 7 0.28 2.84 -18.29
CA PHE A 7 0.05 1.61 -17.53
C PHE A 7 1.21 1.30 -16.59
N ASP A 8 2.45 1.39 -17.05
CA ASP A 8 3.63 1.19 -16.19
C ASP A 8 3.64 2.20 -15.03
N ILE A 9 3.31 3.48 -15.27
CA ILE A 9 3.18 4.49 -14.20
C ILE A 9 2.09 4.10 -13.19
N LEU A 10 0.95 3.56 -13.65
CA LEU A 10 -0.10 3.08 -12.76
C LEU A 10 0.40 1.91 -11.90
N VAL A 11 1.05 0.93 -12.52
CA VAL A 11 1.61 -0.24 -11.82
C VAL A 11 2.63 0.21 -10.79
N ASP A 12 3.56 1.09 -11.14
CA ASP A 12 4.61 1.56 -10.23
C ASP A 12 4.05 2.32 -9.01
N LYS A 13 2.98 3.11 -9.19
CA LYS A 13 2.30 3.76 -8.06
C LYS A 13 1.69 2.74 -7.09
N ILE A 14 1.06 1.70 -7.63
CA ILE A 14 0.46 0.64 -6.81
C ILE A 14 1.53 -0.19 -6.13
N LEU A 15 2.63 -0.45 -6.84
CA LEU A 15 3.79 -1.16 -6.33
C LEU A 15 4.39 -0.45 -5.13
N PHE A 16 4.59 0.86 -5.22
CA PHE A 16 5.09 1.68 -4.11
C PHE A 16 4.18 1.61 -2.87
N GLY A 17 2.85 1.67 -3.07
CA GLY A 17 1.91 1.48 -1.96
C GLY A 17 1.98 0.07 -1.37
N TYR A 18 2.14 -0.94 -2.21
CA TYR A 18 2.25 -2.34 -1.80
C TYR A 18 3.54 -2.63 -1.04
N GLU A 19 4.67 -2.06 -1.45
CA GLU A 19 5.95 -2.13 -0.73
C GLU A 19 5.81 -1.65 0.71
N GLN A 20 5.17 -0.49 0.90
CA GLN A 20 4.92 0.05 2.23
C GLN A 20 3.99 -0.84 3.06
N PHE A 21 2.97 -1.43 2.43
CA PHE A 21 2.09 -2.40 3.09
C PHE A 21 2.86 -3.65 3.54
N CYS A 22 3.68 -4.24 2.67
CA CYS A 22 4.50 -5.41 2.97
C CYS A 22 5.45 -5.11 4.13
N LEU A 23 6.21 -4.00 4.05
CA LEU A 23 7.10 -3.60 5.12
C LEU A 23 6.35 -3.36 6.44
N ASN A 24 5.20 -2.66 6.39
CA ASN A 24 4.36 -2.44 7.57
C ASN A 24 3.94 -3.76 8.22
N LYS A 25 3.47 -4.73 7.41
CA LYS A 25 3.04 -6.04 7.88
C LYS A 25 4.18 -6.79 8.57
N ILE A 26 5.34 -6.85 7.92
CA ILE A 26 6.53 -7.55 8.43
C ILE A 26 7.00 -6.92 9.75
N LEU A 27 7.14 -5.59 9.81
CA LEU A 27 7.55 -4.91 11.03
C LEU A 27 6.52 -5.09 12.15
N HIS A 28 5.22 -5.17 11.83
CA HIS A 28 4.18 -5.46 12.81
C HIS A 28 4.26 -6.85 13.42
N GLU A 29 4.74 -7.85 12.68
CA GLU A 29 4.98 -9.20 13.21
C GLU A 29 6.17 -9.25 14.17
N LYS A 30 7.02 -8.21 14.16
CA LYS A 30 8.23 -8.10 14.99
C LYS A 30 8.07 -7.17 16.19
N VAL A 31 6.86 -6.70 16.50
CA VAL A 31 6.61 -5.82 17.67
C VAL A 31 6.87 -6.49 19.01
N THR A 32 7.03 -7.81 19.06
CA THR A 32 7.43 -8.53 20.27
C THR A 32 8.95 -8.66 20.43
N HIS A 33 9.74 -8.16 19.46
CA HIS A 33 11.19 -8.25 19.49
C HIS A 33 11.80 -7.26 20.50
N PRO A 34 12.87 -7.61 21.24
CA PRO A 34 13.50 -6.71 22.24
C PRO A 34 13.86 -5.31 21.69
N TYR A 35 14.33 -5.24 20.45
CA TYR A 35 14.60 -3.97 19.76
C TYR A 35 13.37 -3.07 19.59
N TYR A 36 12.19 -3.65 19.43
CA TYR A 36 10.96 -2.87 19.38
C TYR A 36 10.70 -2.20 20.73
N SER A 37 10.85 -2.92 21.85
CA SER A 37 10.66 -2.33 23.19
C SER A 37 11.64 -1.19 23.46
N SER A 38 12.93 -1.36 23.11
CA SER A 38 13.97 -0.35 23.36
C SER A 38 13.78 0.93 22.54
N PHE A 39 13.16 0.84 21.36
CA PHE A 39 12.96 1.98 20.45
C PHE A 39 11.49 2.22 20.10
N LYS A 40 10.57 1.83 20.97
CA LYS A 40 9.12 1.78 20.69
C LYS A 40 8.58 3.04 20.01
N GLY A 41 8.98 4.22 20.49
CA GLY A 41 8.53 5.50 19.93
C GLY A 41 8.96 5.73 18.47
N VAL A 42 10.11 5.21 18.05
CA VAL A 42 10.58 5.28 16.65
C VAL A 42 9.82 4.27 15.80
N TRP A 43 9.70 3.02 16.29
CA TRP A 43 8.97 1.97 15.60
C TRP A 43 7.50 2.33 15.36
N ASP A 44 6.82 2.85 16.38
CA ASP A 44 5.42 3.28 16.27
C ASP A 44 5.24 4.35 15.19
N ARG A 45 6.18 5.30 15.09
CA ARG A 45 6.15 6.33 14.04
C ARG A 45 6.40 5.76 12.65
N ILE A 46 7.33 4.82 12.50
CA ILE A 46 7.58 4.13 11.22
C ILE A 46 6.31 3.37 10.80
N LEU A 47 5.73 2.59 11.70
CA LEU A 47 4.52 1.82 11.44
C LEU A 47 3.34 2.72 11.04
N ILE A 48 3.10 3.82 11.77
CA ILE A 48 2.05 4.79 11.42
C ILE A 48 2.34 5.45 10.06
N SER A 49 3.58 5.83 9.78
CA SER A 49 3.95 6.47 8.51
C SER A 49 3.71 5.55 7.32
N LEU A 50 4.14 4.29 7.42
CA LEU A 50 3.88 3.27 6.40
C LEU A 50 2.38 3.01 6.24
N GLU A 51 1.63 2.96 7.35
CA GLU A 51 0.18 2.76 7.32
C GLU A 51 -0.54 3.91 6.61
N ILE A 52 -0.19 5.15 6.93
CA ILE A 52 -0.71 6.32 6.21
C ILE A 52 -0.39 6.20 4.72
N GLY A 53 0.87 5.91 4.38
CA GLY A 53 1.32 5.92 3.00
C GLY A 53 0.64 4.86 2.13
N PHE A 54 0.56 3.59 2.55
CA PHE A 54 -0.11 2.57 1.73
C PHE A 54 -1.61 2.84 1.56
N TRP A 55 -2.28 3.38 2.60
CA TRP A 55 -3.69 3.73 2.52
C TRP A 55 -3.94 4.90 1.55
N LEU A 56 -3.05 5.89 1.54
CA LEU A 56 -3.13 7.02 0.62
C LEU A 56 -2.86 6.59 -0.83
N GLU A 57 -1.91 5.69 -1.07
CA GLU A 57 -1.69 5.14 -2.41
C GLU A 57 -2.89 4.33 -2.90
N LEU A 58 -3.47 3.47 -2.06
CA LEU A 58 -4.73 2.80 -2.38
C LEU A 58 -5.84 3.80 -2.72
N ALA A 59 -5.99 4.87 -1.94
CA ALA A 59 -6.99 5.91 -2.22
C ALA A 59 -6.77 6.59 -3.58
N LYS A 60 -5.53 6.92 -3.92
CA LYS A 60 -5.19 7.51 -5.22
C LYS A 60 -5.52 6.56 -6.38
N THR A 61 -5.25 5.26 -6.21
CA THR A 61 -5.51 4.24 -7.24
C THR A 61 -6.99 4.13 -7.62
N PHE A 62 -7.91 4.31 -6.66
CA PHE A 62 -9.36 4.22 -6.91
C PHE A 62 -10.04 5.55 -7.19
N GLU A 63 -9.29 6.65 -7.25
CA GLU A 63 -9.86 7.94 -7.56
C GLU A 63 -10.07 8.13 -9.06
N LYS A 64 -11.17 8.84 -9.38
CA LYS A 64 -11.39 9.36 -10.73
C LYS A 64 -10.24 10.32 -11.04
N PRO A 65 -9.49 10.12 -12.14
CA PRO A 65 -8.41 11.04 -12.47
C PRO A 65 -8.98 12.43 -12.66
N ASN A 66 -8.36 13.42 -12.00
CA ASN A 66 -8.73 14.81 -12.13
C ASN A 66 -8.11 15.34 -13.42
N GLU A 67 -8.97 15.81 -14.35
CA GLU A 67 -8.59 16.30 -15.68
C GLU A 67 -7.49 17.38 -15.62
N ASN A 68 -7.39 18.11 -14.49
CA ASN A 68 -6.44 19.19 -14.29
C ASN A 68 -5.08 18.79 -13.69
N PHE A 69 -4.93 17.61 -13.08
CA PHE A 69 -3.74 17.29 -12.28
C PHE A 69 -3.09 15.93 -12.57
N ASN A 70 -3.77 14.98 -13.21
CA ASN A 70 -3.14 13.71 -13.61
C ASN A 70 -3.88 13.07 -14.76
N LYS A 71 -3.27 13.05 -15.95
CA LYS A 71 -3.74 12.31 -17.13
C LYS A 71 -3.41 10.81 -17.08
N THR A 72 -2.88 10.31 -15.96
CA THR A 72 -2.49 8.90 -15.82
C THR A 72 -3.72 8.00 -15.80
N LEU A 73 -3.61 6.82 -16.41
CA LEU A 73 -4.56 5.72 -16.27
C LEU A 73 -4.84 5.46 -14.78
N SER A 74 -6.12 5.28 -14.42
CA SER A 74 -6.57 4.96 -13.06
C SER A 74 -7.38 3.68 -13.09
N ILE A 75 -7.30 2.87 -12.03
CA ILE A 75 -8.14 1.69 -11.85
C ILE A 75 -9.63 2.04 -11.82
N TYR A 76 -9.96 3.32 -11.57
CA TYR A 76 -11.33 3.83 -11.71
C TYR A 76 -12.00 3.49 -13.05
N TYR A 77 -11.22 3.38 -14.15
CA TYR A 77 -11.76 3.02 -15.47
C TYR A 77 -11.89 1.51 -15.70
N LEU A 78 -11.37 0.67 -14.79
CA LEU A 78 -11.59 -0.77 -14.86
C LEU A 78 -13.03 -1.10 -14.41
N PRO A 79 -13.68 -2.12 -15.01
CA PRO A 79 -15.07 -2.42 -14.73
C PRO A 79 -15.36 -2.59 -13.24
N ASN A 80 -16.39 -1.91 -12.72
CA ASN A 80 -16.84 -2.05 -11.32
C ASN A 80 -17.11 -3.51 -10.91
N ILE A 81 -17.43 -4.38 -11.87
CA ILE A 81 -17.63 -5.81 -11.63
C ILE A 81 -16.37 -6.49 -11.09
N CYS A 82 -15.18 -6.03 -11.48
CA CYS A 82 -13.90 -6.52 -10.96
C CYS A 82 -13.79 -6.32 -9.45
N PHE A 83 -14.49 -5.33 -8.88
CA PHE A 83 -14.45 -5.00 -7.45
C PHE A 83 -15.81 -5.12 -6.77
N LYS A 84 -16.77 -5.88 -7.33
CA LYS A 84 -18.17 -5.98 -6.86
C LYS A 84 -18.33 -6.31 -5.36
N GLY A 85 -17.37 -7.02 -4.75
CA GLY A 85 -17.33 -7.31 -3.31
C GLY A 85 -16.61 -6.28 -2.43
N TYR A 86 -15.91 -5.32 -3.03
CA TYR A 86 -15.04 -4.37 -2.35
C TYR A 86 -15.52 -2.92 -2.45
N ILE A 87 -16.59 -2.64 -3.22
CA ILE A 87 -17.09 -1.28 -3.51
C ILE A 87 -17.23 -0.42 -2.24
N ARG A 88 -17.94 -0.92 -1.21
CA ARG A 88 -18.14 -0.17 0.04
C ARG A 88 -16.83 0.18 0.76
N LYS A 89 -15.82 -0.70 0.69
CA LYS A 89 -14.50 -0.46 1.29
C LYS A 89 -13.70 0.52 0.44
N ILE A 90 -13.74 0.38 -0.88
CA ILE A 90 -13.13 1.33 -1.82
C ILE A 90 -13.70 2.74 -1.62
N ASP A 91 -15.01 2.88 -1.44
CA ASP A 91 -15.64 4.18 -1.16
C ASP A 91 -15.14 4.81 0.15
N LYS A 92 -14.88 4.00 1.18
CA LYS A 92 -14.29 4.46 2.44
C LYS A 92 -12.82 4.86 2.25
N ILE A 93 -12.06 4.10 1.47
CA ILE A 93 -10.65 4.38 1.17
C ILE A 93 -10.52 5.67 0.37
N ARG A 94 -11.39 5.93 -0.61
CA ARG A 94 -11.43 7.20 -1.34
C ARG A 94 -11.68 8.40 -0.43
N LYS A 95 -12.45 8.23 0.65
CA LYS A 95 -12.65 9.29 1.67
C LYS A 95 -11.39 9.60 2.47
N LEU A 96 -10.37 8.72 2.48
CA LEU A 96 -9.10 8.96 3.15
C LEU A 96 -8.36 10.13 2.52
N ARG A 97 -8.18 10.13 1.19
CA ARG A 97 -7.47 11.22 0.48
C ARG A 97 -8.21 12.55 0.60
N ASN A 98 -9.54 12.56 0.46
CA ASN A 98 -10.38 13.74 0.64
C ASN A 98 -10.39 14.33 2.06
N LYS A 99 -9.82 13.66 3.06
CA LYS A 99 -9.71 14.21 4.43
C LYS A 99 -8.27 14.40 4.86
N ALA A 100 -7.39 13.46 4.52
CA ALA A 100 -5.99 13.48 4.89
C ALA A 100 -5.15 14.42 4.00
N ILE A 101 -5.41 14.45 2.69
CA ILE A 101 -4.59 15.21 1.72
C ILE A 101 -5.23 16.55 1.37
N SER A 102 -6.52 16.61 1.02
CA SER A 102 -7.12 17.86 0.53
C SER A 102 -7.28 18.96 1.58
N HIS A 103 -7.15 18.64 2.87
CA HIS A 103 -7.21 19.62 3.96
C HIS A 103 -5.93 19.69 4.80
N ASN A 104 -4.89 18.92 4.44
CA ASN A 104 -3.67 18.76 5.23
C ASN A 104 -3.98 18.66 6.73
N ASP A 105 -5.01 17.87 7.07
CA ASP A 105 -5.61 17.88 8.39
C ASP A 105 -4.68 17.16 9.37
N LEU A 106 -3.75 17.94 9.93
CA LEU A 106 -2.77 17.48 10.92
C LEU A 106 -3.45 16.83 12.12
N ARG A 107 -4.69 17.19 12.45
CA ARG A 107 -5.44 16.56 13.54
C ARG A 107 -5.86 15.15 13.15
N THR A 108 -6.29 14.94 11.91
CA THR A 108 -6.59 13.61 11.37
C THR A 108 -5.35 12.74 11.26
N LEU A 109 -4.22 13.29 10.79
CA LEU A 109 -2.94 12.56 10.72
C LEU A 109 -2.40 12.21 12.12
N ARG A 110 -2.49 13.12 13.10
CA ARG A 110 -2.11 12.84 14.50
C ARG A 110 -3.01 11.78 15.16
N ASN A 111 -4.25 11.64 14.70
CA ASN A 111 -5.22 10.66 15.24
C ASN A 111 -5.55 9.57 14.21
N TRP A 112 -4.57 9.16 13.41
CA TRP A 112 -4.76 8.28 12.26
C TRP A 112 -5.50 6.98 12.59
N GLN A 113 -5.11 6.30 13.68
CA GLN A 113 -5.75 5.05 14.09
C GLN A 113 -7.24 5.24 14.43
N LYS A 114 -7.59 6.33 15.12
CA LYS A 114 -9.00 6.66 15.44
C LYS A 114 -9.79 6.97 14.17
N PHE A 115 -9.15 7.60 13.19
CA PHE A 115 -9.75 7.90 11.91
C PHE A 115 -10.04 6.63 11.09
N LEU A 116 -9.08 5.71 10.99
CA LEU A 116 -9.27 4.40 10.36
C LEU A 116 -10.37 3.59 11.05
N ALA A 117 -10.37 3.57 12.39
CA ALA A 117 -11.41 2.90 13.18
C ALA A 117 -12.81 3.46 12.91
N LYS A 118 -12.97 4.79 12.78
CA LYS A 118 -14.23 5.44 12.40
C LYS A 118 -14.71 5.01 11.01
N LEU A 119 -13.79 4.76 10.09
CA LEU A 119 -14.11 4.25 8.77
C LEU A 119 -14.31 2.72 8.77
N GLY A 120 -13.96 2.04 9.85
CA GLY A 120 -13.99 0.58 9.94
C GLY A 120 -13.07 -0.07 8.92
N LEU A 121 -11.89 0.52 8.71
CA LEU A 121 -10.83 -0.01 7.85
C LEU A 121 -9.77 -0.66 8.73
N LYS A 122 -9.39 -1.89 8.37
CA LYS A 122 -8.34 -2.68 9.02
C LYS A 122 -7.24 -3.03 8.02
N ARG A 123 -6.06 -3.41 8.51
CA ARG A 123 -4.95 -3.85 7.66
C ARG A 123 -5.32 -5.03 6.73
N ASP A 124 -6.07 -6.01 7.23
CA ASP A 124 -6.58 -7.13 6.43
C ASP A 124 -7.48 -6.68 5.27
N ASP A 125 -8.11 -5.50 5.39
CA ASP A 125 -8.87 -4.92 4.29
C ASP A 125 -7.93 -4.38 3.21
N ALA A 126 -6.80 -3.77 3.60
CA ALA A 126 -5.78 -3.32 2.66
C ALA A 126 -5.18 -4.50 1.91
N GLU A 127 -4.86 -5.60 2.61
CA GLU A 127 -4.31 -6.83 2.01
C GLU A 127 -5.22 -7.34 0.88
N LYS A 128 -6.49 -7.60 1.21
CA LYS A 128 -7.47 -8.12 0.23
C LYS A 128 -7.66 -7.18 -0.95
N ILE A 129 -7.54 -5.87 -0.73
CA ILE A 129 -7.70 -4.88 -1.79
C ILE A 129 -6.46 -4.82 -2.68
N PHE A 130 -5.25 -4.93 -2.11
CA PHE A 130 -4.01 -5.06 -2.88
C PHE A 130 -4.03 -6.34 -3.71
N GLU A 131 -4.32 -7.49 -3.09
CA GLU A 131 -4.43 -8.78 -3.80
C GLU A 131 -5.39 -8.68 -4.98
N ARG A 132 -6.60 -8.15 -4.74
CA ARG A 132 -7.59 -7.99 -5.79
C ARG A 132 -7.14 -7.02 -6.88
N THR A 133 -6.45 -5.95 -6.49
CA THR A 133 -5.91 -4.96 -7.43
C THR A 133 -4.85 -5.59 -8.34
N ILE A 134 -3.94 -6.37 -7.77
CA ILE A 134 -2.87 -7.08 -8.49
C ILE A 134 -3.49 -8.09 -9.45
N GLU A 135 -4.44 -8.91 -9.02
CA GLU A 135 -5.14 -9.88 -9.88
C GLU A 135 -5.79 -9.21 -11.11
N VAL A 136 -6.47 -8.09 -10.87
CA VAL A 136 -7.19 -7.36 -11.93
C VAL A 136 -6.19 -6.75 -12.93
N LEU A 137 -5.09 -6.19 -12.45
CA LEU A 137 -4.05 -5.62 -13.30
C LEU A 137 -3.27 -6.68 -14.06
N ASP A 138 -2.93 -7.80 -13.43
CA ASP A 138 -2.22 -8.92 -14.05
C ASP A 138 -3.07 -9.51 -15.19
N LYS A 139 -4.36 -9.73 -14.96
CA LYS A 139 -5.30 -10.14 -16.01
C LYS A 139 -5.40 -9.11 -17.13
N PHE A 140 -5.46 -7.82 -16.80
CA PHE A 140 -5.50 -6.77 -17.82
C PHE A 140 -4.21 -6.72 -18.65
N CYS A 141 -3.05 -6.83 -18.00
CA CYS A 141 -1.74 -6.84 -18.65
C CYS A 141 -1.62 -8.03 -19.60
N THR A 142 -1.89 -9.23 -19.11
CA THR A 142 -1.79 -10.47 -19.89
C THR A 142 -2.77 -10.53 -21.06
N THR A 143 -3.97 -9.96 -20.90
CA THR A 143 -5.02 -10.00 -21.95
C THR A 143 -4.85 -8.89 -23.00
N TYR A 144 -4.41 -7.69 -22.62
CA TYR A 144 -4.51 -6.49 -23.47
C TYR A 144 -3.21 -5.75 -23.74
N ILE A 145 -2.11 -6.09 -23.05
CA ILE A 145 -0.82 -5.41 -23.19
C ILE A 145 0.25 -6.39 -23.66
N ASP A 146 0.58 -7.36 -22.81
CA ASP A 146 1.63 -8.34 -23.07
C ASP A 146 1.37 -9.63 -22.27
N SER A 147 1.12 -10.73 -22.97
CA SER A 147 0.85 -12.04 -22.37
C SER A 147 2.04 -12.64 -21.62
N ASN A 148 3.26 -12.17 -21.89
CA ASN A 148 4.48 -12.69 -21.25
C ASN A 148 4.87 -11.92 -19.98
N LYS A 149 4.22 -10.79 -19.69
CA LYS A 149 4.51 -9.94 -18.52
C LYS A 149 3.56 -10.28 -17.37
N SER A 150 3.98 -11.17 -16.47
CA SER A 150 3.25 -11.39 -15.21
C SER A 150 3.57 -10.28 -14.22
N LEU A 151 2.57 -9.43 -13.94
CA LEU A 151 2.64 -8.46 -12.86
C LEU A 151 2.62 -9.16 -11.51
N LYS A 152 1.86 -10.24 -11.37
CA LYS A 152 1.81 -10.99 -10.11
C LYS A 152 3.21 -11.40 -9.65
N LEU A 153 4.02 -11.95 -10.56
CA LEU A 153 5.42 -12.29 -10.27
C LEU A 153 6.22 -11.07 -9.79
N ARG A 154 6.06 -9.91 -10.42
CA ARG A 154 6.74 -8.67 -10.00
C ARG A 154 6.39 -8.27 -8.56
N PHE A 155 5.11 -8.35 -8.19
CA PHE A 155 4.65 -8.04 -6.82
C PHE A 155 5.16 -9.09 -5.81
N ASP A 156 5.18 -10.37 -6.18
CA ASP A 156 5.68 -11.46 -5.34
C ASP A 156 7.19 -11.33 -5.09
N THR A 157 7.99 -10.99 -6.11
CA THR A 157 9.43 -10.73 -5.97
C THR A 157 9.69 -9.61 -4.96
N ILE A 158 8.98 -8.49 -5.08
CA ILE A 158 9.16 -7.36 -4.17
C ILE A 158 8.81 -7.70 -2.73
N LYS A 159 7.71 -8.46 -2.52
CA LYS A 159 7.36 -8.95 -1.19
C LYS A 159 8.49 -9.80 -0.60
N SER A 160 9.06 -10.70 -1.41
CA SER A 160 10.19 -11.55 -1.01
C SER A 160 11.44 -10.71 -0.69
N ASP A 161 11.79 -9.74 -1.52
CA ASP A 161 12.97 -8.90 -1.34
C ASP A 161 12.88 -8.06 -0.06
N ILE A 162 11.69 -7.50 0.24
CA ILE A 162 11.44 -6.77 1.49
C ILE A 162 11.55 -7.70 2.69
N GLN A 163 11.00 -8.92 2.61
CA GLN A 163 11.10 -9.92 3.67
C GLN A 163 12.57 -10.22 3.99
N ILE A 164 13.34 -10.60 2.96
CA ILE A 164 14.76 -10.96 3.09
C ILE A 164 15.56 -9.78 3.65
N SER A 165 15.36 -8.58 3.12
CA SER A 165 16.08 -7.37 3.55
C SER A 165 15.76 -7.02 5.00
N THR A 166 14.50 -7.16 5.42
CA THR A 166 14.07 -6.86 6.79
C THR A 166 14.61 -7.91 7.78
N GLU A 167 14.59 -9.19 7.41
CA GLU A 167 15.18 -10.26 8.22
C GLU A 167 16.69 -10.07 8.40
N HIS A 168 17.38 -9.69 7.32
CA HIS A 168 18.81 -9.39 7.37
C HIS A 168 19.11 -8.19 8.29
N PHE A 169 18.30 -7.13 8.20
CA PHE A 169 18.42 -5.96 9.07
C PHE A 169 18.22 -6.31 10.56
N ILE A 170 17.21 -7.11 10.89
CA ILE A 170 16.95 -7.55 12.27
C ILE A 170 18.12 -8.41 12.77
N LYS A 171 18.54 -9.42 11.99
CA LYS A 171 19.65 -10.30 12.36
C LYS A 171 20.98 -9.56 12.53
N TYR A 172 21.22 -8.54 11.72
CA TYR A 172 22.39 -7.67 11.87
C TYR A 172 22.31 -6.85 13.16
N SER A 173 21.10 -6.37 13.51
CA SER A 173 20.89 -5.66 14.76
C SER A 173 21.21 -6.56 15.95
N ASP A 174 20.69 -7.79 15.99
CA ASP A 174 20.95 -8.76 17.09
C ASP A 174 22.42 -9.03 17.36
N ARG A 175 23.25 -9.09 16.31
CA ARG A 175 24.69 -9.34 16.43
C ARG A 175 25.48 -8.16 16.98
N ASN A 176 24.92 -6.95 16.87
CA ASN A 176 25.58 -5.70 17.25
C ASN A 176 24.85 -5.00 18.40
N ALA A 177 23.95 -5.70 19.10
CA ALA A 177 23.33 -5.20 20.32
C ALA A 177 24.43 -4.92 21.34
N PRO A 178 24.53 -3.70 21.90
CA PRO A 178 25.44 -3.45 23.01
C PRO A 178 25.07 -4.42 24.13
N ILE A 179 26.05 -5.21 24.57
CA ILE A 179 25.94 -6.04 25.77
C ILE A 179 25.80 -5.05 26.93
N GLU A 180 24.64 -5.06 27.59
CA GLU A 180 24.42 -4.32 28.85
C GLU A 180 25.33 -4.84 29.96
#